data_AF-A0A401IB60-F1
#
_entry.id   AF-A0A401IB60-F1
#
_cell.length_a   1.000
_cell.length_b   1.000
_cell.length_c   1.000
_cell.angle_alpha   90.00
_cell.angle_beta   90.00
_cell.angle_gamma   90.00
#
_symmetry.space_group_name_H-M   'P 1'
#
loop_
_entity.id
_entity.type
_entity.pdbx_description
1 polymer ?
#
loop_
_entity_poly.entity_id
_entity_poly.type
_entity_poly.pdbx_seq_one_letter_code
_entity_poly.pdbx_strand_id
1 'polypeptide(L)' 'MFAQSQNQATLPGDVNNDNRVSVGDLALVAKAYGKTSSSPDWNEVKIYDINQDEKIDMEDLIVLARLILQ' A
#
# COMPACT_ATOMS: atom_id res chain seq x y z
N MET A 1 -28.33 -0.09 -18.78
CA MET A 1 -28.08 0.15 -17.36
C MET A 1 -26.58 0.32 -17.21
N PHE A 2 -26.07 1.54 -17.19
CA PHE A 2 -24.64 1.80 -17.03
C PHE A 2 -24.36 1.86 -15.52
N ALA A 3 -23.67 0.84 -14.99
CA ALA A 3 -23.11 0.97 -13.65
C ALA A 3 -22.08 2.10 -13.72
N GLN A 4 -22.37 3.20 -13.03
CA GLN A 4 -21.43 4.29 -12.86
C GLN A 4 -20.21 3.72 -12.13
N SER A 5 -19.10 3.56 -12.84
CA SER A 5 -17.80 3.35 -12.25
C SER A 5 -17.47 4.60 -11.44
N GLN A 6 -17.79 4.54 -10.15
CA GLN A 6 -17.41 5.55 -9.17
C GLN A 6 -15.88 5.65 -9.20
N ASN A 7 -15.36 6.77 -9.70
CA ASN A 7 -14.00 7.19 -9.42
C ASN A 7 -13.91 7.47 -7.91
N GLN A 8 -13.78 6.42 -7.11
CA GLN A 8 -13.41 6.53 -5.72
C GLN A 8 -11.98 7.06 -5.71
N ALA A 9 -11.78 8.25 -5.13
CA ALA A 9 -10.43 8.70 -4.80
C ALA A 9 -9.81 7.62 -3.89
N THR A 10 -8.75 6.98 -4.36
CA THR A 10 -8.02 5.98 -3.56
C THR A 10 -7.52 6.67 -2.29
N LEU A 11 -7.98 6.21 -1.14
CA LEU A 11 -7.52 6.70 0.16
C LEU A 11 -6.02 6.41 0.27
N PRO A 12 -5.14 7.41 0.46
CA PRO A 12 -3.71 7.16 0.56
C PRO A 12 -3.42 6.14 1.67
N GLY A 13 -2.71 5.07 1.34
CA GLY A 13 -2.39 3.97 2.26
C GLY A 13 -3.40 2.82 2.32
N ASP A 14 -4.57 2.93 1.66
CA ASP A 14 -5.50 1.81 1.50
C ASP A 14 -4.99 0.91 0.36
N VAL A 15 -4.21 -0.10 0.73
CA VAL A 15 -3.55 -1.02 -0.22
C VAL A 15 -4.41 -2.25 -0.53
N ASN A 16 -5.54 -2.40 0.16
CA ASN A 16 -6.42 -3.56 0.03
C ASN A 16 -7.80 -3.20 -0.57
N ASN A 17 -8.09 -1.91 -0.75
CA ASN A 17 -9.31 -1.32 -1.29
C ASN A 17 -10.58 -1.61 -0.46
N ASP A 18 -10.47 -1.66 0.87
CA ASP A 18 -11.61 -1.79 1.77
C ASP A 18 -12.21 -0.43 2.21
N ASN A 19 -11.70 0.68 1.66
CA ASN A 19 -12.04 2.06 1.98
C ASN A 19 -11.65 2.46 3.42
N ARG A 20 -10.59 1.86 3.96
CA ARG A 20 -10.04 2.17 5.27
C ARG A 20 -8.52 2.08 5.22
N VAL A 21 -7.84 2.88 6.04
CA VAL A 21 -6.41 2.70 6.33
C VAL A 21 -6.30 2.12 7.74
N SER A 22 -5.74 0.93 7.85
CA SER A 22 -5.75 0.17 9.10
C SER A 22 -4.50 -0.68 9.31
N VAL A 23 -4.45 -1.36 10.46
CA VAL A 23 -3.42 -2.38 10.73
C VAL A 23 -3.46 -3.56 9.74
N GLY A 24 -4.59 -3.76 9.03
CA GLY A 24 -4.68 -4.75 7.95
C GLY A 24 -3.80 -4.38 6.76
N ASP A 25 -3.82 -3.10 6.35
CA ASP A 25 -2.94 -2.56 5.30
C ASP A 25 -1.48 -2.65 5.72
N LEU A 26 -1.19 -2.29 6.98
CA LEU A 26 0.16 -2.40 7.53
C LEU A 26 0.69 -3.83 7.49
N ALA A 27 -0.16 -4.83 7.76
CA ALA A 27 0.22 -6.23 7.68
C ALA A 27 0.54 -6.68 6.24
N LEU A 28 -0.15 -6.12 5.23
CA LEU A 28 0.13 -6.40 3.83
C LEU A 28 1.47 -5.80 3.38
N VAL A 29 1.79 -4.58 3.82
CA VAL A 29 3.12 -3.98 3.57
C VAL A 29 4.21 -4.80 4.26
N ALA A 30 4.01 -5.18 5.53
CA ALA A 30 4.96 -6.01 6.28
C ALA A 30 5.19 -7.39 5.64
N LYS A 31 4.18 -7.97 4.98
CA LYS A 31 4.31 -9.24 4.25
C LYS A 31 5.31 -9.14 3.07
N ALA A 32 5.44 -7.97 2.47
CA ALA A 32 6.35 -7.71 1.35
C ALA A 32 7.70 -7.09 1.77
N TYR A 33 7.96 -6.99 3.07
CA TYR A 33 9.18 -6.39 3.61
C TYR A 33 10.46 -7.00 3.01
N GLY A 34 11.42 -6.14 2.67
CA GLY A 34 12.71 -6.50 2.09
C GLY A 34 12.71 -6.69 0.57
N LYS A 35 11.55 -6.56 -0.09
CA LYS A 35 11.45 -6.54 -1.56
C LYS A 35 11.97 -5.21 -2.10
N THR A 36 12.49 -5.25 -3.32
CA THR A 36 13.01 -4.09 -4.05
C THR A 36 12.62 -4.17 -5.52
N SER A 37 12.86 -3.09 -6.29
CA SER A 37 12.64 -3.04 -7.74
C SER A 37 13.34 -4.15 -8.55
N SER A 38 14.34 -4.82 -7.96
CA SER A 38 15.03 -5.97 -8.56
C SER A 38 14.39 -7.33 -8.23
N SER A 39 13.35 -7.37 -7.40
CA SER A 39 12.69 -8.63 -7.01
C SER A 39 11.86 -9.20 -8.17
N PRO A 40 11.85 -10.53 -8.40
CA PRO A 40 11.11 -11.14 -9.51
C PRO A 40 9.62 -10.84 -9.52
N ASP A 41 9.03 -10.67 -8.34
CA ASP A 41 7.62 -10.37 -8.09
C ASP A 41 7.34 -8.86 -7.87
N TRP A 42 8.29 -7.97 -8.19
CA TRP A 42 8.16 -6.54 -7.93
C TRP A 42 6.85 -5.93 -8.47
N ASN A 43 6.44 -6.32 -9.68
CA ASN A 43 5.20 -5.80 -10.26
C ASN A 43 3.94 -6.15 -9.47
N GLU A 44 3.97 -7.22 -8.69
CA GLU A 44 2.86 -7.65 -7.84
C GLU A 44 2.88 -6.95 -6.48
N VAL A 45 4.08 -6.63 -5.96
CA VAL A 45 4.25 -6.10 -4.59
C VAL A 45 4.53 -4.60 -4.51
N LYS A 46 4.88 -3.93 -5.63
CA LYS A 46 5.23 -2.50 -5.65
C LYS A 46 4.12 -1.56 -5.16
N ILE A 47 2.88 -2.06 -5.03
CA ILE A 47 1.79 -1.32 -4.36
C ILE A 47 2.06 -1.08 -2.88
N TYR A 48 2.99 -1.83 -2.28
CA TYR A 48 3.41 -1.72 -0.89
C TYR A 48 4.65 -0.85 -0.68
N ASP A 49 5.25 -0.34 -1.77
CA ASP A 49 6.27 0.73 -1.76
C ASP A 49 5.52 2.06 -1.66
N ILE A 50 5.24 2.45 -0.41
CA ILE A 50 4.36 3.57 -0.07
C ILE A 50 5.06 4.90 -0.29
N ASN A 51 6.37 4.95 -0.02
CA ASN A 51 7.17 6.17 -0.18
C ASN A 51 7.80 6.30 -1.59
N GLN A 52 7.67 5.28 -2.44
CA GLN A 52 8.15 5.21 -3.82
C GLN A 52 9.69 5.31 -3.95
N ASP A 53 10.42 4.69 -3.04
CA ASP A 53 11.89 4.68 -3.05
C ASP A 53 12.51 3.39 -3.60
N GLU A 54 11.71 2.56 -4.26
CA GLU A 54 12.08 1.29 -4.90
C GLU A 54 12.48 0.17 -3.94
N LYS A 55 12.16 0.30 -2.65
CA LYS A 55 12.30 -0.73 -1.63
C LYS A 55 11.06 -0.75 -0.74
N ILE A 56 10.75 -1.91 -0.17
CA ILE A 56 9.69 -2.07 0.81
C ILE A 56 10.36 -2.32 2.16
N ASP A 57 10.42 -1.29 3.00
CA ASP A 57 11.16 -1.34 4.26
C ASP A 57 10.49 -0.58 5.42
N MET A 58 11.29 -0.13 6.38
CA MET A 58 10.79 0.50 7.60
C MET A 58 10.12 1.84 7.31
N GLU A 59 10.57 2.55 6.29
CA GLU A 59 10.08 3.86 5.92
C GLU A 59 8.63 3.76 5.41
N ASP A 60 8.29 2.72 4.64
CA ASP A 60 6.92 2.43 4.21
C ASP A 60 5.99 2.15 5.38
N LEU A 61 6.45 1.31 6.32
CA LEU A 61 5.71 0.98 7.53
C LEU A 61 5.44 2.24 8.37
N ILE A 62 6.43 3.15 8.49
CA ILE A 62 6.29 4.40 9.22
C ILE A 62 5.30 5.33 8.53
N VAL A 63 5.37 5.48 7.20
CA VAL A 63 4.42 6.32 6.45
C VAL A 63 3.00 5.81 6.65
N LEU A 64 2.78 4.50 6.51
CA LEU A 64 1.47 3.90 6.68
C LEU A 64 0.96 3.99 8.13
N ALA A 65 1.81 3.74 9.13
CA ALA A 65 1.46 3.92 10.54
C ALA A 65 1.02 5.36 10.87
N ARG A 66 1.66 6.38 10.25
CA ARG A 66 1.25 7.78 10.42
C ARG A 66 -0.13 8.07 9.82
N LEU A 67 -0.52 7.38 8.75
CA LEU A 67 -1.85 7.51 8.15
C LEU A 67 -2.92 6.86 9.03
N ILE A 68 -2.61 5.75 9.71
CA ILE A 68 -3.54 5.07 10.65
C ILE A 68 -3.87 5.94 11.88
N LEU A 69 -2.96 6.83 12.29
CA LEU A 69 -3.11 7.65 13.51
C LEU A 69 -3.80 9.01 13.28
N GLN A 70 -4.18 9.33 12.04
CA GLN A 70 -4.90 10.56 11.68
C GLN A 70 -6.41 10.36 11.80
#